data_AF-I1T6N8-F1
#
_entry.id   AF-I1T6N8-F1
#
_cell.length_a   1.000
_cell.length_b   1.000
_cell.length_c   1.000
_cell.angle_alpha   90.00
_cell.angle_beta   90.00
_cell.angle_gamma   90.00
#
_symmetry.space_group_name_H-M   'P 1'
#
loop_
_entity.id
_entity.type
_entity.pdbx_description
1 polymer ?
#
loop_
_entity_poly.entity_id
_entity_poly.type
_entity_poly.pdbx_seq_one_letter_code
_entity_poly.pdbx_strand_id
1 'polypeptide(L)' 'KKKDSENNLEKKGYWVALKAFSLAKSLSTGNSKSFFVQQIQALE' A
#
# COMPACT_ATOMS: atom_id res chain seq x y z
N LYS A 1 31.08 20.07 -4.48
CA LYS A 1 30.51 19.15 -3.46
C LYS A 1 28.99 19.21 -3.62
N LYS A 2 28.40 18.32 -4.42
CA LYS A 2 26.97 18.38 -4.78
C LYS A 2 26.28 17.27 -4.00
N LYS A 3 25.52 17.62 -2.97
CA LYS A 3 24.88 16.67 -2.07
C LYS A 3 23.44 17.09 -1.82
N ASP A 4 22.75 17.41 -2.91
CA ASP A 4 21.40 17.99 -2.89
C ASP A 4 20.43 17.23 -3.81
N SER A 5 20.70 15.95 -4.09
CA SER A 5 19.86 15.15 -5.00
C SER A 5 19.51 13.76 -4.43
N GLU A 6 19.17 13.69 -3.15
CA GLU A 6 18.76 12.41 -2.53
C GLU A 6 17.52 12.52 -1.62
N ASN A 7 16.99 13.72 -1.39
CA ASN A 7 15.85 13.93 -0.47
C ASN A 7 14.47 13.70 -1.12
N ASN A 8 14.38 13.59 -2.45
CA ASN A 8 13.11 13.38 -3.16
C ASN A 8 12.75 11.90 -3.28
N LEU A 9 13.74 11.02 -3.44
CA LEU A 9 13.57 9.57 -3.51
C LEU A 9 13.09 9.00 -2.18
N GLU A 10 13.67 9.44 -1.07
CA GLU A 10 13.24 9.05 0.28
C GLU A 10 11.80 9.50 0.57
N LYS A 11 11.44 10.74 0.22
CA LYS A 11 10.07 11.24 0.38
C LYS A 11 9.08 10.43 -0.47
N LYS A 12 9.42 10.09 -1.71
CA LYS A 12 8.58 9.23 -2.57
C LYS A 12 8.41 7.83 -1.98
N GLY A 13 9.48 7.21 -1.48
CA GLY A 13 9.44 5.91 -0.82
C GLY A 13 8.57 5.92 0.43
N TYR A 14 8.68 6.97 1.25
CA TYR A 14 7.84 7.15 2.43
C TYR A 14 6.34 7.20 2.10
N TRP A 15 5.96 7.94 1.05
CA TRP A 15 4.56 8.01 0.60
C TRP A 15 4.03 6.66 0.08
N VAL A 16 4.87 5.88 -0.61
CA VAL A 16 4.52 4.54 -1.09
C VAL A 16 4.37 3.57 0.10
N ALA A 17 5.29 3.61 1.06
CA ALA A 17 5.24 2.79 2.27
C ALA A 17 4.00 3.09 3.12
N LEU A 18 3.63 4.37 3.29
CA LEU A 18 2.41 4.76 3.99
C LEU A 18 1.14 4.22 3.31
N LYS A 19 1.05 4.33 1.97
CA LYS A 19 -0.08 3.79 1.22
C LYS A 19 -0.17 2.27 1.33
N ALA A 20 0.97 1.57 1.23
CA ALA A 20 1.05 0.12 1.40
C ALA A 20 0.68 -0.32 2.83
N PHE A 21 1.11 0.41 3.86
CA PHE A 21 0.76 0.13 5.26
C PHE A 21 -0.74 0.26 5.52
N SER A 22 -1.35 1.35 5.02
CA SER A 22 -2.81 1.56 5.11
C SER A 22 -3.58 0.42 4.42
N LEU A 23 -3.13 0.00 3.24
CA LEU A 23 -3.71 -1.13 2.51
C LEU A 23 -3.56 -2.46 3.29
N ALA A 24 -2.36 -2.76 3.79
CA ALA A 24 -2.10 -3.97 4.58
C ALA A 24 -2.97 -4.06 5.83
N LYS A 25 -3.22 -2.93 6.50
CA LYS A 25 -4.16 -2.86 7.63
C LYS A 25 -5.59 -3.22 7.20
N SER A 26 -6.06 -2.68 6.08
CA SER A 26 -7.38 -3.00 5.53
C SER A 26 -7.52 -4.50 5.21
N LEU A 27 -6.47 -5.09 4.63
CA LEU A 27 -6.42 -6.53 4.34
C LEU A 27 -6.38 -7.37 5.62
N SER A 28 -5.56 -6.98 6.60
CA SER A 28 -5.40 -7.69 7.87
C SER A 28 -6.67 -7.68 8.72
N THR A 29 -7.53 -6.66 8.61
CA THR A 29 -8.77 -6.59 9.39
C THR A 29 -9.84 -7.59 8.95
N GLY A 30 -9.71 -8.25 7.79
CA GLY A 30 -10.47 -9.46 7.40
C GLY A 30 -12.00 -9.37 7.36
N ASN A 31 -12.61 -8.27 7.82
CA ASN A 31 -14.06 -8.13 8.00
C ASN A 31 -14.77 -7.56 6.77
N SER A 32 -14.00 -7.13 5.77
CA SER A 32 -14.51 -6.46 4.58
C SER A 32 -15.08 -7.51 3.64
N LYS A 33 -16.36 -7.86 3.86
CA LYS A 33 -17.11 -8.84 3.05
C LYS A 33 -16.98 -8.55 1.54
N SER A 34 -16.92 -7.28 1.13
CA SER A 34 -16.80 -6.92 -0.29
C SER A 34 -15.47 -7.34 -0.93
N PHE A 35 -14.34 -7.23 -0.21
CA PHE A 35 -13.02 -7.55 -0.76
C PHE A 35 -12.86 -9.05 -1.00
N PHE A 36 -13.39 -9.86 -0.08
CA PHE A 36 -13.28 -11.31 -0.18
C PHE A 36 -14.32 -11.94 -1.12
N VAL A 37 -15.52 -11.37 -1.20
CA VAL A 37 -16.55 -11.79 -2.18
C VAL A 37 -16.06 -11.57 -3.62
N GLN A 38 -15.38 -10.45 -3.89
CA GLN A 38 -14.76 -10.20 -5.19
C GLN A 38 -13.64 -11.20 -5.52
N GLN A 39 -12.82 -11.61 -4.55
CA GLN A 39 -11.80 -12.64 -4.75
C GLN A 39 -12.40 -14.00 -5.10
N ILE A 40 -13.50 -14.39 -4.46
CA ILE A 40 -14.19 -15.66 -4.74
C ILE A 40 -14.84 -15.62 -6.13
N GLN A 41 -15.44 -14.49 -6.52
CA GLN A 41 -16.06 -14.30 -7.83
C GLN A 41 -15.06 -14.14 -8.99
N ALA A 42 -13.82 -13.75 -8.71
CA ALA A 42 -12.75 -13.66 -9.72
C ALA A 42 -11.99 -14.99 -9.91
N LEU A 43 -12.27 -15.99 -9.06
CA LEU A 43 -11.64 -17.31 -9.08
C LEU A 43 -12.57 -18.41 -9.67
N GLU A 44 -13.84 -18.08 -9.92
CA GLU A 44 -14.78 -18.90 -10.71
C GLU A 44 -14.61 -18.61 -12.20
#